data_AF-A0A814D5Y6-F1
#
_entry.id   AF-A0A814D5Y6-F1
#
_cell.length_a   1.000
_cell.length_b   1.000
_cell.length_c   1.000
_cell.angle_alpha   90.00
_cell.angle_beta   90.00
_cell.angle_gamma   90.00
#
_symmetry.space_group_name_H-M   'P 1'
#
loop_
_entity.id
_entity.type
_entity.pdbx_description
1 polymer ?
#
loop_
_entity_poly.entity_id
_entity_poly.type
_entity_poly.pdbx_seq_one_letter_code
_entity_poly.pdbx_strand_id
1 'polypeptide(L)'
;MPRAFMNSEAKWFPEGSLEEIPDINANRNTFPIIGWELEPGDVIAFHMLTLHGSQGTRENDNRRRVFSIRFLGDDVIHAPKTRITSRDFSYISQDIKSGVPMDHPDFSIIWMSL
;
A
#
# COMPACT_ATOMS: atom_id res chain seq x y z
N MET A 1 7.98 -11.56 5.30
CA MET A 1 8.29 -11.36 3.88
C MET A 1 6.98 -11.20 3.11
N PRO A 2 6.85 -10.20 2.21
CA PRO A 2 5.66 -10.10 1.35
C PRO A 2 5.53 -11.31 0.43
N ARG A 3 4.31 -11.83 0.28
CA ARG A 3 3.98 -13.01 -0.53
C ARG A 3 2.97 -12.71 -1.63
N ALA A 4 3.09 -13.40 -2.76
CA ALA A 4 2.17 -13.28 -3.88
C ALA A 4 0.78 -13.77 -3.51
N PHE A 5 -0.23 -12.97 -3.87
CA PHE A 5 -1.63 -13.24 -3.47
C PHE A 5 -2.12 -14.62 -3.96
N MET A 6 -1.83 -15.00 -5.21
CA MET A 6 -2.36 -16.24 -5.79
C MET A 6 -1.70 -17.51 -5.26
N ASN A 7 -0.39 -17.49 -5.02
CA ASN A 7 0.41 -18.70 -4.75
C ASN A 7 1.27 -18.62 -3.48
N SER A 8 1.15 -17.54 -2.70
CA SER A 8 1.86 -17.31 -1.43
C SER A 8 3.40 -17.35 -1.53
N GLU A 9 3.96 -17.08 -2.70
CA GLU A 9 5.41 -17.08 -2.93
C GLU A 9 6.09 -15.78 -2.49
N ALA A 10 7.21 -15.91 -1.77
CA ALA A 10 8.09 -14.79 -1.41
C ALA A 10 9.17 -14.61 -2.51
N LYS A 11 8.87 -13.82 -3.55
CA LYS A 11 9.73 -13.74 -4.75
C LYS A 11 10.36 -12.38 -5.03
N TRP A 12 9.97 -11.34 -4.30
CA TRP A 12 10.36 -9.96 -4.64
C TRP A 12 11.58 -9.45 -3.87
N PHE A 13 11.89 -10.08 -2.74
CA PHE A 13 12.96 -9.69 -1.83
C PHE A 13 13.91 -10.87 -1.63
N PRO A 14 15.23 -10.65 -1.50
CA PRO A 14 16.17 -11.69 -1.14
C PRO A 14 15.77 -12.41 0.14
N GLU A 15 16.06 -13.71 0.25
CA GLU A 15 15.82 -14.46 1.47
C GLU A 15 16.55 -13.80 2.66
N GLY A 16 15.86 -13.71 3.81
CA GLY A 16 16.39 -13.07 5.02
C GLY A 16 16.46 -11.54 4.99
N SER A 17 16.06 -10.88 3.89
CA SER A 17 16.13 -9.40 3.81
C SER A 17 14.99 -8.66 4.53
N LEU A 18 13.87 -9.34 4.82
CA LEU A 18 12.77 -8.80 5.62
C LEU A 18 12.28 -9.86 6.60
N GLU A 19 11.77 -9.41 7.74
CA GLU A 19 11.16 -10.28 8.74
C GLU A 19 9.90 -10.97 8.22
N GLU A 20 9.60 -12.16 8.73
CA GLU A 20 8.33 -12.83 8.46
C GLU A 20 7.17 -12.14 9.16
N ILE A 21 6.03 -12.07 8.47
CA ILE A 21 4.81 -11.58 9.12
C ILE A 21 4.35 -12.71 10.04
N PRO A 22 4.16 -12.46 11.36
CA PRO A 22 3.67 -13.48 12.26
C PRO A 22 2.28 -13.96 11.82
N ASP A 23 1.87 -15.15 12.24
CA ASP A 23 0.52 -15.63 11.96
C ASP A 23 -0.50 -14.84 12.79
N ILE A 24 -0.94 -13.71 12.22
CA ILE A 24 -1.92 -12.80 12.80
C ILE A 24 -3.24 -13.52 13.02
N ASN A 25 -3.63 -14.44 12.13
CA ASN A 25 -4.93 -15.10 12.20
C ASN A 25 -4.98 -16.13 13.33
N ALA A 26 -3.91 -16.90 13.53
CA ALA A 26 -3.82 -17.84 14.64
C ALA A 26 -3.74 -17.15 16.01
N ASN A 27 -3.16 -15.93 16.07
CA ASN A 27 -2.85 -15.25 17.33
C ASN A 27 -3.49 -13.86 17.46
N ARG A 28 -4.68 -13.65 16.89
CA ARG A 28 -5.33 -12.33 16.80
C ARG A 28 -5.39 -11.57 18.13
N ASN A 29 -5.63 -12.27 19.23
CA ASN A 29 -5.76 -11.68 20.57
C ASN A 29 -4.44 -11.11 21.13
N THR A 30 -3.30 -11.41 20.50
CA THR A 30 -1.98 -10.93 20.91
C THR A 30 -1.58 -9.62 20.21
N PHE A 31 -2.36 -9.18 19.21
CA PHE A 31 -2.06 -7.99 18.42
C PHE A 31 -3.16 -6.93 18.60
N PRO A 32 -2.82 -5.64 18.59
CA PRO A 32 -3.79 -4.54 18.67
C PRO A 32 -4.50 -4.34 17.31
N ILE A 33 -5.37 -5.29 16.95
CA ILE A 33 -6.13 -5.24 15.70
C ILE A 33 -7.35 -4.37 15.92
N ILE A 34 -7.40 -3.25 15.20
CA ILE A 34 -8.52 -2.31 15.20
C ILE A 34 -9.29 -2.38 13.88
N GLY A 35 -10.58 -2.09 13.92
CA GLY A 35 -11.47 -2.10 12.77
C GLY A 35 -12.78 -1.39 13.09
N TRP A 36 -13.48 -0.99 12.03
CA TRP A 36 -14.70 -0.20 12.12
C TRP A 36 -15.74 -0.72 11.13
N GLU A 37 -17.01 -0.60 11.50
CA GLU A 37 -18.10 -0.62 10.53
C GLU A 37 -18.07 0.70 9.75
N LEU A 38 -18.28 0.63 8.44
CA LEU A 38 -18.19 1.78 7.55
C LEU A 38 -19.47 1.94 6.74
N GLU A 39 -19.93 3.18 6.60
CA GLU A 39 -21.02 3.58 5.73
C GLU A 39 -20.47 4.28 4.46
N PRO A 40 -21.27 4.36 3.36
CA PRO A 40 -20.88 5.13 2.18
C PRO A 40 -20.58 6.60 2.53
N GLY A 41 -19.33 7.01 2.36
CA GLY A 41 -18.85 8.34 2.71
C GLY A 41 -17.74 8.33 3.76
N ASP A 42 -17.65 7.25 4.56
CA ASP A 42 -16.58 7.09 5.53
C ASP A 42 -15.23 6.83 4.86
N VAL A 43 -14.16 7.30 5.51
CA VAL A 43 -12.79 7.18 5.03
C VAL A 43 -11.91 6.64 6.15
N ILE A 44 -11.10 5.62 5.81
CA ILE A 44 -9.97 5.20 6.64
C ILE A 44 -8.68 5.67 5.98
N ALA A 45 -7.92 6.49 6.70
CA ALA A 45 -6.56 6.86 6.33
C ALA A 45 -5.56 6.15 7.24
N PHE A 46 -4.50 5.60 6.65
CA PHE A 46 -3.45 4.90 7.39
C PHE A 46 -2.09 5.09 6.70
N HIS A 47 -1.03 4.92 7.48
CA HIS A 47 0.34 5.04 6.98
C HIS A 47 0.68 3.87 6.03
N MET A 48 1.49 4.11 4.99
CA MET A 48 1.75 3.09 3.95
C MET A 48 2.48 1.83 4.48
N LEU A 49 3.07 1.90 5.67
CA LEU A 49 3.71 0.79 6.38
C LEU A 49 2.76 0.03 7.35
N THR A 50 1.51 0.46 7.49
CA THR A 50 0.54 -0.23 8.36
C THR A 50 0.11 -1.55 7.73
N LEU A 51 0.26 -2.65 8.49
CA LEU A 51 -0.32 -3.94 8.12
C LEU A 51 -1.85 -3.82 8.18
N HIS A 52 -2.51 -4.08 7.06
CA HIS A 52 -3.95 -3.94 6.93
C HIS A 52 -4.53 -5.08 6.09
N GLY A 53 -5.83 -5.33 6.30
CA GLY A 53 -6.57 -6.36 5.57
C GLY A 53 -8.07 -6.11 5.70
N SER A 54 -8.86 -6.83 4.91
CA SER A 54 -10.32 -6.77 4.98
C SER A 54 -10.88 -8.19 4.99
N GLN A 55 -12.04 -8.37 5.61
CA GLN A 55 -12.79 -9.62 5.45
C GLN A 55 -13.34 -9.71 4.02
N GLY A 56 -13.50 -10.94 3.53
CA GLY A 56 -14.22 -11.21 2.29
C GLY A 56 -15.69 -10.81 2.38
N THR A 57 -16.31 -10.54 1.24
CA THR A 57 -17.78 -10.34 1.14
C THR A 57 -18.48 -11.67 1.34
N ARG A 58 -19.57 -11.72 2.12
CA ARG A 58 -20.31 -12.96 2.35
C ARG A 58 -21.24 -13.28 1.19
N GLU A 59 -21.66 -14.53 1.10
CA GLU A 59 -22.73 -14.94 0.18
C GLU A 59 -24.02 -14.18 0.59
N ASN A 60 -24.64 -13.50 -0.38
CA ASN A 60 -25.78 -12.58 -0.21
C ASN A 60 -25.48 -11.16 0.31
N ASP A 61 -24.21 -10.77 0.51
CA ASP A 61 -23.89 -9.35 0.71
C ASP A 61 -24.01 -8.56 -0.59
N ASN A 62 -24.43 -7.30 -0.48
CA ASN A 62 -24.30 -6.33 -1.57
C ASN A 62 -22.82 -6.19 -1.96
N ARG A 63 -22.56 -5.93 -3.25
CA ARG A 63 -21.19 -5.75 -3.76
C ARG A 63 -20.48 -4.59 -3.06
N ARG A 64 -19.44 -4.88 -2.27
CA ARG A 64 -18.54 -3.88 -1.69
C ARG A 64 -17.68 -3.24 -2.78
N ARG A 65 -17.72 -1.91 -2.89
CA ARG A 65 -16.82 -1.12 -3.75
C ARG A 65 -16.06 -0.13 -2.88
N VAL A 66 -14.77 0.01 -3.15
CA VAL A 66 -13.88 0.94 -2.44
C VAL A 66 -13.06 1.67 -3.48
N PHE A 67 -12.86 2.97 -3.25
CA PHE A 67 -11.90 3.79 -4.00
C PHE A 67 -10.74 4.12 -3.07
N SER A 68 -9.51 3.88 -3.53
CA SER A 68 -8.31 4.17 -2.76
C SER A 68 -7.48 5.25 -3.44
N ILE A 69 -7.04 6.23 -2.64
CA ILE A 69 -6.12 7.28 -3.03
C ILE A 69 -4.84 7.10 -2.21
N ARG A 70 -3.69 7.40 -2.80
CA ARG A 70 -2.41 7.42 -2.11
C ARG A 70 -1.86 8.84 -2.14
N PHE A 71 -1.42 9.31 -0.99
CA PHE A 71 -0.77 10.60 -0.81
C PHE A 71 0.71 10.39 -0.54
N LEU A 72 1.54 11.28 -1.08
CA LEU A 72 2.97 11.30 -0.85
C LEU A 72 3.31 12.50 0.04
N GLY A 73 4.22 12.30 0.98
CA GLY A 73 4.82 13.40 1.74
C GLY A 73 5.80 14.21 0.89
N ASP A 74 6.14 15.39 1.37
CA ASP A 74 7.17 16.27 0.79
C ASP A 74 8.59 15.69 0.96
N ASP A 75 8.76 14.71 1.84
CA ASP A 75 9.99 13.95 2.09
C ASP A 75 10.16 12.73 1.16
N VAL A 76 9.20 12.44 0.29
CA VAL A 76 9.26 11.28 -0.60
C VAL A 76 10.21 11.53 -1.77
N ILE A 77 11.10 10.57 -1.99
CA ILE A 77 12.03 10.54 -3.13
C ILE A 77 11.58 9.55 -4.21
N HIS A 78 11.95 9.83 -5.45
CA HIS A 78 11.81 8.89 -6.55
C HIS A 78 12.76 7.70 -6.38
N ALA A 79 12.18 6.50 -6.19
CA ALA A 79 12.90 5.25 -5.98
C ALA A 79 12.47 4.19 -7.01
N PRO A 80 12.91 4.31 -8.28
CA PRO A 80 12.48 3.43 -9.35
C PRO A 80 12.84 1.97 -9.04
N LYS A 81 11.91 1.06 -9.34
CA LYS A 81 12.09 -0.38 -9.14
C LYS A 81 12.37 -1.04 -10.48
N THR A 82 13.24 -2.06 -10.47
CA THR A 82 13.55 -2.86 -11.68
C THR A 82 12.43 -3.80 -12.10
N ARG A 83 11.37 -3.90 -11.29
CA ARG A 83 10.22 -4.78 -11.51
C ARG A 83 8.98 -3.95 -11.77
N ILE A 84 8.09 -4.48 -12.60
CA ILE A 84 6.81 -3.83 -12.92
C ILE A 84 6.00 -3.67 -11.64
N THR A 85 5.51 -2.45 -11.42
CA THR A 85 4.57 -2.10 -10.36
C THR A 85 3.20 -1.84 -10.97
N SER A 86 2.14 -1.95 -10.16
CA SER A 86 0.77 -1.59 -10.58
C SER A 86 0.31 -0.42 -9.71
N ARG A 87 0.08 0.78 -10.25
CA ARG A 87 0.26 1.26 -11.64
C ARG A 87 1.74 1.34 -12.05
N ASP A 88 2.03 1.20 -13.34
CA ASP A 88 3.39 1.37 -13.88
C ASP A 88 3.71 2.87 -14.01
N PHE A 89 4.82 3.27 -13.40
CA PHE A 89 5.36 4.62 -13.44
C PHE A 89 6.78 4.67 -14.02
N SER A 90 7.23 3.62 -14.71
CA SER A 90 8.59 3.55 -15.26
C SER A 90 8.94 4.70 -16.22
N TYR A 91 7.92 5.28 -16.87
CA TYR A 91 8.10 6.41 -17.78
C TYR A 91 8.61 7.68 -17.09
N ILE A 92 8.24 7.94 -15.83
CA ILE A 92 8.69 9.16 -15.11
C ILE A 92 10.19 9.15 -14.84
N SER A 93 10.85 7.99 -14.91
CA SER A 93 12.30 7.89 -14.75
C SER A 93 13.09 8.60 -15.86
N GLN A 94 12.42 8.99 -16.95
CA GLN A 94 12.99 9.84 -18.00
C GLN A 94 13.05 11.31 -17.56
N ASP A 95 12.13 11.73 -16.69
CA ASP A 95 11.96 13.12 -16.26
C ASP A 95 12.62 13.38 -14.90
N ILE A 96 12.50 12.45 -13.95
CA ILE A 96 13.08 12.54 -12.61
C ILE A 96 14.05 11.39 -12.33
N LYS A 97 15.25 11.73 -11.85
CA LYS A 97 16.30 10.74 -11.53
C LYS A 97 15.99 9.98 -10.24
N SER A 98 16.62 8.83 -10.05
CA SER A 98 16.56 8.12 -8.76
C SER A 98 17.18 8.98 -7.65
N GLY A 99 16.55 9.00 -6.47
CA GLY A 99 17.07 9.65 -5.27
C GLY A 99 16.73 11.14 -5.13
N VAL A 100 16.03 11.74 -6.09
CA VAL A 100 15.57 13.14 -6.02
C VAL A 100 14.14 13.20 -5.50
N PRO A 101 13.66 14.37 -5.01
CA PRO A 101 12.28 14.54 -4.59
C PRO A 101 11.28 14.08 -5.66
N MET A 102 10.14 13.53 -5.23
CA MET A 102 9.08 13.06 -6.11
C MET A 102 8.23 14.25 -6.62
N ASP A 103 8.81 15.07 -7.49
CA ASP A 103 8.16 16.24 -8.10
C ASP A 103 7.99 16.01 -9.61
N HIS A 104 6.76 15.74 -10.03
CA HIS A 104 6.43 15.45 -11.43
C HIS A 104 4.97 15.85 -11.74
N PRO A 105 4.63 16.37 -12.94
CA PRO A 105 3.29 16.86 -13.26
C PRO A 105 2.14 15.87 -13.04
N ASP A 106 2.39 14.57 -13.17
CA ASP A 106 1.40 13.51 -12.88
C ASP A 106 1.06 13.36 -11.39
N PHE A 107 1.82 13.99 -10.49
CA PHE A 107 1.65 13.96 -9.04
C PHE A 107 1.30 15.37 -8.56
N SER A 108 0.01 15.71 -8.67
CA SER A 108 -0.46 17.05 -8.31
C SER A 108 -0.32 17.35 -6.81
N ILE A 109 0.12 18.56 -6.49
CA ILE A 109 0.16 19.08 -5.12
C ILE A 109 -1.28 19.32 -4.64
N ILE A 110 -1.63 18.71 -3.52
CA ILE A 110 -2.97 18.84 -2.91
C ILE A 110 -3.00 19.77 -1.70
N TRP A 111 -1.85 20.00 -1.07
CA TRP A 111 -1.70 20.80 0.13
C TRP A 111 -0.27 21.36 0.18
N MET A 112 -0.15 22.63 0.52
CA MET A 112 1.13 23.27 0.83
C MET A 112 1.05 23.84 2.24
N SER A 113 1.98 23.44 3.10
CA SER A 113 2.18 24.16 4.36
C SER A 113 2.95 25.44 4.06
N LEU A 114 2.44 26.56 4.57
CA LEU A 114 3.19 27.82 4.64
C LEU A 114 4.26 27.76 5.73
#